data_AF-A0A0B0PXW1-F1
#
_entry.id   AF-A0A0B0PXW1-F1
#
_cell.length_a   1.000
_cell.length_b   1.000
_cell.length_c   1.000
_cell.angle_alpha   90.00
_cell.angle_beta   90.00
_cell.angle_gamma   90.00
#
_symmetry.space_group_name_H-M   'P 1'
#
loop_
_entity.id
_entity.type
_entity.pdbx_description
1 polymer ?
#
loop_
_entity_poly.entity_id
_entity_poly.type
_entity_poly.pdbx_seq_one_letter_code
_entity_poly.pdbx_strand_id
1 'polypeptide(L)'
;MFLSMTWIFLLHNCNQLETKVIPYFQRRKKKIFDASDHISSTSFTDAATLLAENIRTIGVEISRSIASEVLIQKKLEMATQESALKLYPTLFEVEGLTEDKRYCALSKIPDHPTQMLNFFSLPSFVKLECVRRFIADH
;
A
#
# COMPACT_ATOMS: atom_id res chain seq x y z
N MET A 1 1.32 13.83 -4.95
CA MET A 1 1.85 14.52 -3.75
C MET A 1 0.77 15.34 -3.01
N PHE A 2 -0.49 14.86 -2.93
CA PHE A 2 -1.63 15.68 -2.47
C PHE A 2 -2.62 14.98 -1.51
N LEU A 3 -2.22 13.88 -0.88
CA LEU A 3 -3.06 13.18 0.12
C LEU A 3 -2.67 13.49 1.58
N SER A 4 -1.46 14.01 1.83
CA SER A 4 -1.00 14.36 3.18
C SER A 4 -1.54 15.70 3.67
N MET A 5 -1.90 16.62 2.77
CA MET A 5 -2.36 17.97 3.13
C MET A 5 -3.81 17.98 3.65
N THR A 6 -4.63 17.00 3.26
CA THR A 6 -6.04 16.91 3.68
C THR A 6 -6.19 16.57 5.16
N TRP A 7 -5.27 15.77 5.70
CA TRP A 7 -5.29 15.35 7.10
C TRP A 7 -4.87 16.46 8.07
N ILE A 8 -3.91 17.29 7.68
CA ILE A 8 -3.44 18.43 8.50
C ILE A 8 -4.54 19.49 8.64
N PHE A 9 -5.33 19.70 7.58
CA PHE A 9 -6.45 20.64 7.62
C PHE A 9 -7.60 20.18 8.53
N LEU A 10 -7.85 18.87 8.63
CA LEU A 10 -8.86 18.32 9.53
C LEU A 10 -8.46 18.47 11.01
N LEU A 11 -7.17 18.22 11.32
CA LEU A 11 -6.65 18.31 12.68
C LEU A 11 -6.63 19.77 13.19
N HIS A 12 -6.36 20.74 12.32
CA HIS A 12 -6.35 22.16 12.68
C HIS A 12 -7.78 22.73 12.87
N ASN A 13 -8.78 22.20 12.18
CA ASN A 13 -10.18 22.68 12.27
C ASN A 13 -10.85 22.23 13.58
N CYS A 14 -10.61 21.00 14.06
CA CYS A 14 -11.17 20.52 15.32
C CYS A 14 -10.73 21.35 16.55
N ASN A 15 -9.51 21.91 16.53
CA ASN A 15 -8.99 22.68 17.67
C ASN A 15 -9.50 24.14 17.72
N GLN A 16 -10.10 24.67 16.64
CA GLN A 16 -10.62 26.05 16.62
C GLN A 16 -12.04 26.19 17.19
N LEU A 17 -12.80 25.09 17.30
CA LEU A 17 -14.19 25.12 17.78
C LEU A 17 -14.33 25.19 19.31
N GLU A 18 -13.25 25.02 20.08
CA GLU A 18 -13.30 25.02 21.55
C GLU A 18 -13.12 26.39 22.22
N THR A 19 -12.90 27.49 21.47
CA THR A 19 -12.60 28.81 22.05
C THR A 19 -13.63 29.92 21.77
N LYS A 20 -14.93 29.61 21.85
CA LYS A 20 -15.98 30.65 21.96
C LYS A 20 -16.95 30.35 23.11
N VAL A 21 -16.64 30.92 24.27
CA VAL A 21 -17.56 31.10 25.40
C VAL A 21 -18.60 32.16 25.04
N ILE A 22 -19.90 31.83 25.07
CA ILE A 22 -21.00 32.78 25.31
C ILE A 22 -22.04 32.11 26.24
N PRO A 23 -22.53 32.80 27.30
CA PRO A 23 -23.27 32.20 28.41
C PRO A 23 -24.81 32.20 28.27
N TYR A 24 -25.41 31.26 29.01
CA TYR A 24 -26.75 31.27 29.64
C TYR A 24 -28.01 31.27 28.76
N PHE A 25 -28.82 30.19 28.81
CA PHE A 25 -30.29 30.32 28.90
C PHE A 25 -30.95 29.12 29.64
N GLN A 26 -31.35 29.42 30.87
CA GLN A 26 -32.55 28.99 31.60
C GLN A 26 -32.84 27.50 31.92
N ARG A 27 -32.80 27.27 33.25
CA ARG A 27 -33.50 26.25 34.04
C ARG A 27 -34.81 25.74 33.41
N ARG A 28 -34.85 24.45 33.08
CA ARG A 28 -36.04 23.62 33.26
C ARG A 28 -35.77 22.59 34.33
N LYS A 29 -36.33 22.79 35.52
CA LYS A 29 -36.49 21.72 36.51
C LYS A 29 -37.41 20.66 35.91
N LYS A 30 -36.86 19.51 35.51
CA LYS A 30 -37.63 18.29 35.28
C LYS A 30 -37.10 17.20 36.22
N LYS A 31 -38.07 16.47 36.76
CA LYS A 31 -38.04 15.67 37.99
C LYS A 31 -36.89 14.67 38.03
N ILE A 32 -36.37 14.48 39.24
CA ILE A 32 -35.42 13.44 39.64
C ILE A 32 -35.94 12.10 39.12
N PHE A 33 -35.16 11.47 38.23
CA PHE A 33 -35.27 10.03 37.98
C PHE A 33 -34.12 9.41 38.78
N ASP A 34 -34.46 8.91 39.96
CA ASP A 34 -33.58 8.15 40.85
C ASP A 34 -33.44 6.73 40.29
N ALA A 35 -32.64 6.66 39.23
CA ALA A 35 -32.00 5.47 38.69
C ALA A 35 -30.88 5.99 37.77
N SER A 36 -30.04 6.86 38.33
CA SER A 36 -28.69 7.01 37.80
C SER A 36 -27.99 5.72 38.19
N ASP A 37 -28.20 4.66 37.39
CA ASP A 37 -27.19 3.63 37.24
C ASP A 37 -25.92 4.40 36.86
N HIS A 38 -25.13 4.74 37.87
CA HIS A 38 -23.90 5.48 37.72
C HIS A 38 -23.03 4.56 36.88
N ILE A 39 -23.02 4.77 35.55
CA ILE A 39 -21.96 4.28 34.69
C ILE A 39 -20.71 4.91 35.30
N SER A 40 -20.07 4.15 36.17
CA SER A 40 -18.97 4.62 36.99
C SER A 40 -17.89 5.10 36.04
N SER A 41 -17.30 6.26 36.29
CA SER A 41 -16.18 6.80 35.51
C SER A 41 -15.07 5.77 35.31
N THR A 42 -14.93 4.82 36.24
CA THR A 42 -14.05 3.65 36.14
C THR A 42 -14.34 2.78 34.90
N SER A 43 -15.60 2.48 34.60
CA SER A 43 -15.99 1.69 33.42
C SER A 43 -15.63 2.39 32.10
N PHE A 44 -15.69 3.72 32.07
CA PHE A 44 -15.29 4.51 30.91
C PHE A 44 -13.76 4.53 30.73
N THR A 45 -13.00 4.70 31.82
CA THR A 45 -11.53 4.65 31.77
C THR A 45 -11.02 3.26 31.38
N ASP A 46 -11.70 2.20 31.82
CA ASP A 46 -11.35 0.82 31.47
C ASP A 46 -11.62 0.56 29.99
N ALA A 47 -12.78 1.00 29.48
CA ALA A 47 -13.11 0.90 28.05
C ALA A 47 -12.15 1.71 27.17
N ALA A 48 -11.77 2.91 27.60
CA ALA A 48 -10.80 3.74 26.89
C ALA A 48 -9.40 3.11 26.87
N THR A 49 -8.98 2.48 27.97
CA THR A 49 -7.70 1.76 28.06
C THR A 49 -7.68 0.56 27.12
N LEU A 50 -8.75 -0.24 27.13
CA LEU A 50 -8.89 -1.41 26.26
C LEU A 50 -8.92 -1.00 24.77
N LEU A 51 -9.60 0.10 24.44
CA LEU A 51 -9.58 0.66 23.09
C LEU A 51 -8.16 1.09 22.68
N ALA A 52 -7.43 1.79 23.56
CA ALA A 52 -6.07 2.24 23.30
C ALA A 52 -5.10 1.06 23.10
N GLU A 53 -5.27 -0.02 23.85
CA GLU A 53 -4.48 -1.25 23.71
C GLU A 53 -4.78 -1.98 22.39
N ASN A 54 -6.06 -2.08 22.02
CA ASN A 54 -6.46 -2.66 20.74
C ASN A 54 -5.91 -1.85 19.56
N ILE A 55 -6.02 -0.52 19.60
CA ILE A 55 -5.46 0.37 18.57
C ILE A 55 -3.94 0.20 18.47
N ARG A 56 -3.24 0.12 19.61
CA ARG A 56 -1.79 -0.11 19.65
C ARG A 56 -1.42 -1.45 18.99
N THR A 57 -2.15 -2.50 19.32
CA THR A 57 -1.92 -3.85 18.78
C THR A 57 -2.11 -3.89 17.28
N ILE A 58 -3.23 -3.35 16.78
CA ILE A 58 -3.50 -3.22 15.34
C ILE A 58 -2.41 -2.36 14.67
N GLY A 59 -1.98 -1.26 15.32
CA GLY A 59 -0.91 -0.41 14.81
C GLY A 59 0.42 -1.15 14.61
N VAL A 60 0.77 -2.07 15.52
CA VAL A 60 1.96 -2.93 15.38
C VAL A 60 1.80 -3.90 14.22
N GLU A 61 0.64 -4.51 14.05
CA GLU A 61 0.35 -5.44 12.94
C GLU A 61 0.42 -4.74 11.58
N ILE A 62 -0.19 -3.55 11.45
CA ILE A 62 -0.11 -2.73 10.24
C ILE A 62 1.35 -2.38 9.94
N SER A 63 2.10 -1.93 10.95
CA SER A 63 3.52 -1.56 10.79
C SER A 63 4.35 -2.75 10.29
N ARG A 64 4.11 -3.95 10.84
CA ARG A 64 4.75 -5.19 10.40
C ARG A 64 4.36 -5.54 8.97
N SER A 65 3.08 -5.42 8.61
CA SER A 65 2.58 -5.72 7.26
C SER A 65 3.20 -4.79 6.23
N ILE A 66 3.27 -3.49 6.51
CA ILE A 66 3.90 -2.49 5.63
C ILE A 66 5.38 -2.82 5.45
N ALA A 67 6.09 -3.12 6.54
CA ALA A 67 7.51 -3.49 6.47
C ALA A 67 7.75 -4.74 5.61
N SER A 68 6.88 -5.75 5.73
CA SER A 68 6.92 -6.95 4.88
C SER A 68 6.65 -6.64 3.41
N GLU A 69 5.67 -5.80 3.10
CA GLU A 69 5.34 -5.43 1.73
C GLU A 69 6.47 -4.64 1.07
N VAL A 70 7.02 -3.63 1.77
CA VAL A 70 8.17 -2.84 1.29
C VAL A 70 9.38 -3.73 1.02
N LEU A 71 9.62 -4.74 1.87
CA LEU A 71 10.69 -5.71 1.65
C LEU A 71 10.46 -6.55 0.37
N ILE A 72 9.23 -7.00 0.13
CA ILE A 72 8.88 -7.76 -1.08
C ILE A 72 9.04 -6.87 -2.32
N GLN A 73 8.55 -5.64 -2.29
CA GLN A 73 8.68 -4.68 -3.40
C GLN A 73 10.16 -4.43 -3.72
N LYS A 74 11.00 -4.20 -2.71
CA LYS A 74 12.43 -4.02 -2.91
C LYS A 74 13.10 -5.27 -3.50
N LYS A 75 12.71 -6.46 -3.05
CA LYS A 75 13.23 -7.71 -3.60
C LYS A 75 12.82 -7.89 -5.06
N LEU A 76 11.59 -7.54 -5.42
CA LEU A 76 11.09 -7.58 -6.78
C LEU A 76 11.83 -6.58 -7.68
N GLU A 77 12.09 -5.37 -7.20
CA GLU A 77 12.87 -4.35 -7.90
C GLU A 77 14.29 -4.84 -8.20
N MET A 78 14.98 -5.40 -7.20
CA MET A 78 16.30 -6.00 -7.40
C MET A 78 16.28 -7.16 -8.41
N ALA A 79 15.28 -8.05 -8.33
CA ALA A 79 15.14 -9.16 -9.28
C ALA A 79 14.87 -8.65 -10.71
N THR A 80 14.10 -7.57 -10.84
CA THR A 80 13.83 -6.91 -12.13
C THR A 80 15.10 -6.30 -12.71
N GLN A 81 15.91 -5.63 -11.88
CA GLN A 81 17.19 -5.08 -12.33
C GLN A 81 18.19 -6.18 -12.72
N GLU A 82 18.30 -7.23 -11.92
CA GLU A 82 19.17 -8.37 -12.21
C GLU A 82 18.77 -9.09 -13.51
N SER A 83 17.47 -9.30 -13.72
CA SER A 83 16.95 -9.90 -14.94
C SER A 83 17.17 -8.99 -16.15
N ALA A 84 17.02 -7.67 -16.03
CA ALA A 84 17.32 -6.73 -17.10
C ALA A 84 18.78 -6.83 -17.59
N LEU A 85 19.73 -7.01 -16.68
CA LEU A 85 21.14 -7.21 -17.05
C LEU A 85 21.39 -8.54 -17.78
N LYS A 86 20.65 -9.59 -17.43
CA LYS A 86 20.78 -10.92 -18.03
C LYS A 86 19.99 -11.10 -19.32
N LEU A 87 19.13 -10.13 -19.65
CA LEU A 87 18.14 -10.25 -20.71
C LEU A 87 18.75 -10.19 -22.10
N TYR A 88 19.64 -9.24 -22.33
CA TYR A 88 20.36 -9.15 -23.59
C TYR A 88 21.12 -10.44 -23.93
N PRO A 89 22.00 -10.97 -23.05
CA PRO A 89 22.69 -12.24 -23.35
C PRO A 89 21.72 -13.41 -23.48
N THR A 90 20.65 -13.48 -22.66
CA THR A 90 19.67 -14.57 -22.77
C THR A 90 18.88 -14.53 -24.08
N LEU A 91 18.52 -13.34 -24.58
CA LEU A 91 17.86 -13.20 -25.88
C LEU A 91 18.79 -13.59 -27.04
N PHE A 92 20.09 -13.40 -26.89
CA PHE A 92 21.08 -13.83 -27.87
C PHE A 92 21.20 -15.36 -27.96
N GLU A 93 20.99 -16.06 -26.84
CA GLU A 93 20.97 -17.53 -26.78
C GLU A 93 19.68 -18.15 -27.33
N VAL A 94 18.63 -17.36 -27.59
CA VAL A 94 17.38 -17.87 -28.18
C VAL A 94 17.58 -18.15 -29.67
N GLU A 95 17.72 -19.42 -30.00
CA GLU A 95 17.81 -19.90 -31.38
C GLU A 95 16.57 -19.49 -32.21
N GLY A 96 16.78 -19.07 -33.46
CA GLY A 96 15.70 -18.66 -34.37
C GLY A 96 15.18 -17.23 -34.16
N LEU A 97 15.81 -16.43 -33.30
CA LEU A 97 15.50 -15.02 -33.09
C LEU A 97 16.41 -14.11 -33.92
N THR A 98 15.83 -13.36 -34.86
CA THR A 98 16.58 -12.39 -35.66
C THR A 98 17.06 -11.23 -34.81
N GLU A 99 18.13 -10.55 -35.25
CA GLU A 99 18.68 -9.40 -34.52
C GLU A 99 17.67 -8.26 -34.36
N ASP A 100 16.89 -7.96 -35.40
CA ASP A 100 15.80 -6.98 -35.34
C ASP A 100 14.76 -7.31 -34.25
N LYS A 101 14.34 -8.57 -34.16
CA LYS A 101 13.41 -9.03 -33.11
C LYS A 101 14.01 -8.92 -31.70
N ARG A 102 15.34 -9.10 -31.57
CA ARG A 102 16.04 -8.89 -30.29
C ARG A 102 15.95 -7.43 -29.85
N TYR A 103 16.25 -6.48 -30.73
CA TYR A 103 16.13 -5.06 -30.43
C TYR A 103 14.69 -4.63 -30.16
N CYS A 104 13.73 -5.16 -30.93
CA CYS A 104 12.32 -4.90 -30.71
C CYS A 104 11.86 -5.38 -29.32
N ALA A 105 12.23 -6.61 -28.92
CA ALA A 105 11.94 -7.09 -27.58
C ALA A 105 12.57 -6.17 -26.50
N LEU A 106 13.85 -5.84 -26.63
CA LEU A 106 14.58 -4.99 -25.67
C LEU A 106 13.94 -3.63 -25.48
N SER A 107 13.42 -3.03 -26.56
CA SER A 107 12.76 -1.72 -26.50
C SER A 107 11.44 -1.75 -25.70
N LYS A 108 10.74 -2.89 -25.63
CA LYS A 108 9.44 -3.06 -24.96
C LYS A 108 9.55 -3.46 -23.49
N ILE A 109 10.72 -3.88 -23.03
CA ILE A 109 10.95 -4.41 -21.68
C ILE A 109 10.75 -3.39 -20.56
N PRO A 110 11.15 -2.11 -20.69
CA PRO A 110 10.90 -1.11 -19.64
C PRO A 110 9.43 -0.97 -19.25
N ASP A 111 8.51 -1.23 -20.19
CA ASP A 111 7.07 -1.10 -19.98
C ASP A 111 6.44 -2.35 -19.33
N HIS A 112 7.16 -3.48 -19.32
CA HIS A 112 6.62 -4.79 -18.94
C HIS A 112 7.57 -5.65 -18.06
N PRO A 113 8.04 -5.13 -16.90
CA PRO A 113 9.04 -5.81 -16.06
C PRO A 113 8.59 -7.18 -15.53
N THR A 114 7.30 -7.38 -15.25
CA THR A 114 6.78 -8.69 -14.80
C THR A 114 6.86 -9.74 -15.90
N GLN A 115 6.61 -9.36 -17.16
CA GLN A 115 6.70 -10.28 -18.29
C GLN A 115 8.15 -10.73 -18.53
N MET A 116 9.11 -9.82 -18.33
CA MET A 116 10.53 -10.14 -18.32
C MET A 116 10.87 -11.20 -17.25
N LEU A 117 10.39 -11.06 -16.01
CA LEU A 117 10.64 -12.06 -14.96
C LEU A 117 10.06 -13.43 -15.31
N ASN A 118 8.86 -13.47 -15.89
CA ASN A 118 8.24 -14.70 -16.35
C ASN A 118 9.06 -15.37 -17.47
N PHE A 119 9.61 -14.58 -18.41
CA PHE A 119 10.44 -15.08 -19.51
C PHE A 119 11.66 -15.88 -19.01
N PHE A 120 12.33 -15.43 -17.94
CA PHE A 120 13.46 -16.17 -17.37
C PHE A 120 13.08 -17.49 -16.74
N SER A 121 11.82 -17.64 -16.33
CA SER A 121 11.28 -18.87 -15.73
C SER A 121 10.84 -19.90 -16.78
N LEU A 122 10.78 -19.52 -18.06
CA LEU A 122 10.37 -20.40 -19.15
C LEU A 122 11.49 -21.36 -19.60
N PRO A 123 11.17 -22.60 -19.97
CA PRO A 123 12.10 -23.49 -20.66
C PRO A 123 12.58 -22.88 -21.99
N SER A 124 13.81 -23.19 -22.40
CA SER A 124 14.43 -22.65 -23.63
C SER A 124 13.55 -22.82 -24.88
N PHE A 125 12.92 -23.98 -25.06
CA PHE A 125 12.07 -24.27 -26.22
C PHE A 125 10.79 -23.40 -26.31
N VAL A 126 10.35 -22.80 -25.20
CA VAL A 126 9.17 -21.92 -25.14
C VAL A 126 9.55 -20.45 -25.33
N LYS A 127 10.81 -20.08 -25.05
CA LYS A 127 11.29 -18.69 -25.06
C LYS A 127 11.11 -18.01 -26.42
N LEU A 128 11.38 -18.71 -27.52
CA LEU A 128 11.23 -18.14 -28.88
C LEU A 128 9.78 -17.73 -29.18
N GLU A 129 8.83 -18.62 -28.92
CA GLU A 129 7.41 -18.36 -29.15
C GLU A 129 6.88 -17.26 -28.22
N CYS A 130 7.34 -17.25 -26.97
CA CYS A 130 7.02 -16.19 -26.03
C CYS A 130 7.48 -14.82 -26.53
N VAL A 131 8.72 -14.70 -27.00
CA VAL A 131 9.24 -13.43 -27.55
C VAL A 131 8.47 -13.03 -28.81
N ARG A 132 8.10 -13.98 -29.68
CA ARG A 132 7.29 -13.67 -30.87
C ARG A 132 5.94 -13.06 -30.51
N ARG A 133 5.23 -13.63 -29.53
CA ARG A 133 3.95 -13.10 -29.06
C ARG A 133 4.11 -11.75 -28.37
N PHE A 134 5.13 -11.63 -27.51
CA PHE A 134 5.45 -10.38 -26.83
C PHE A 134 5.70 -9.22 -27.81
N ILE A 135 6.40 -9.50 -28.92
CA ILE A 135 6.61 -8.52 -29.97
C ILE A 135 5.33 -8.27 -30.78
N ALA A 136 4.55 -9.30 -31.09
CA ALA A 136 3.40 -9.21 -32.00
C ALA A 136 2.16 -8.55 -31.39
N ASP A 137 1.97 -8.58 -30.07
CA ASP A 137 0.74 -8.06 -29.44
C ASP A 137 0.63 -6.52 -29.50
N HIS A 138 1.63 -5.78 -30.01
CA HIS A 138 1.63 -4.31 -30.11
C HIS A 138 2.38 -3.81 -31.36
#